data_AF-A0A059PZC5-F1
#
_entry.id   AF-A0A059PZC5-F1
#
_cell.length_a   1.000
_cell.length_b   1.000
_cell.length_c   1.000
_cell.angle_alpha   90.00
_cell.angle_beta   90.00
_cell.angle_gamma   90.00
#
_symmetry.space_group_name_H-M   'P 1'
#
loop_
_entity.id
_entity.type
_entity.pdbx_description
1 polymer ?
#
loop_
_entity_poly.entity_id
_entity_poly.type
_entity_poly.pdbx_seq_one_letter_code
_entity_poly.pdbx_strand_id
1 'polypeptide(L)'
;MEILDILYETEDTSLLFNSPCSLAASTLVAAYAISVPMQTWEFPILPWVRFATSYDEEEIIKIVLTILLHVLKPDEIKEKDKGSFDARCLS
;
A
#
# COMPACT_ATOMS: atom_id res chain seq x y z
N MET A 1 6.90 -2.15 -11.33
CA MET A 1 6.96 -3.16 -10.27
C MET A 1 5.53 -3.45 -9.87
N GLU A 2 5.07 -4.69 -10.00
CA GLU A 2 3.69 -5.06 -9.64
C GLU A 2 3.57 -5.14 -8.11
N ILE A 3 2.37 -4.88 -7.57
CA ILE A 3 2.12 -4.90 -6.12
C ILE A 3 2.54 -6.25 -5.51
N LEU A 4 2.34 -7.34 -6.25
CA LEU A 4 2.72 -8.69 -5.82
C LEU A 4 4.24 -8.88 -5.78
N ASP A 5 4.99 -8.33 -6.73
CA ASP A 5 6.46 -8.43 -6.72
C ASP A 5 7.05 -7.80 -5.46
N ILE A 6 6.52 -6.65 -5.05
CA ILE A 6 6.93 -5.94 -3.82
C ILE A 6 6.66 -6.78 -2.57
N LEU A 7 5.54 -7.51 -2.56
CA LEU A 7 5.13 -8.35 -1.43
C LEU A 7 5.93 -9.66 -1.33
N TYR A 8 6.42 -10.19 -2.44
CA TYR A 8 7.27 -11.39 -2.44
C TYR A 8 8.73 -11.10 -2.07
N GLU A 9 9.19 -9.87 -2.21
CA GLU A 9 10.56 -9.46 -1.84
C GLU A 9 10.77 -9.24 -0.33
N THR A 10 9.71 -9.18 0.47
CA THR A 10 9.79 -8.82 1.91
C THR A 10 9.55 -10.02 2.83
N GLU A 11 10.41 -10.20 3.85
CA GLU A 11 10.43 -11.38 4.74
C GLU A 11 9.23 -11.49 5.72
N ASP A 12 8.37 -10.45 5.82
CA ASP A 12 7.15 -10.44 6.67
C ASP A 12 5.98 -11.27 6.09
N THR A 13 6.32 -12.33 5.36
CA THR A 13 5.41 -13.22 4.64
C THR A 13 4.50 -14.04 5.56
N SER A 14 4.90 -14.26 6.82
CA SER A 14 4.15 -15.15 7.73
C SER A 14 2.83 -14.55 8.22
N LEU A 15 2.68 -13.22 8.23
CA LEU A 15 1.46 -12.53 8.68
C LEU A 15 0.54 -12.21 7.48
N LEU A 16 1.12 -11.80 6.35
CA LEU A 16 0.41 -11.40 5.13
C LEU A 16 -0.17 -12.59 4.33
N PHE A 17 0.43 -13.79 4.43
CA PHE A 17 0.14 -14.91 3.53
C PHE A 17 -0.50 -16.14 4.20
N ASN A 18 -1.11 -16.02 5.37
CA ASN A 18 -1.84 -17.14 5.99
C ASN A 18 -3.03 -17.62 5.15
N SER A 19 -3.55 -16.78 4.26
CA SER A 19 -4.59 -17.17 3.31
C SER A 19 -4.47 -16.42 1.98
N PRO A 20 -4.42 -17.11 0.83
CA PRO A 20 -4.32 -16.47 -0.49
C PRO A 20 -5.54 -15.61 -0.83
N CYS A 21 -6.73 -15.99 -0.33
CA CYS A 21 -7.95 -15.21 -0.56
C CYS A 21 -7.95 -13.87 0.19
N SER A 22 -7.43 -13.84 1.42
CA SER A 22 -7.30 -12.60 2.21
C SER A 22 -6.32 -11.62 1.55
N LEU A 23 -5.21 -12.13 1.02
CA LEU A 23 -4.24 -11.31 0.29
C LEU A 23 -4.82 -10.75 -1.01
N ALA A 24 -5.53 -11.57 -1.79
CA ALA A 24 -6.18 -11.11 -3.02
C ALA A 24 -7.22 -10.01 -2.76
N ALA A 25 -8.04 -10.19 -1.71
CA ALA A 25 -9.00 -9.21 -1.26
C ALA A 25 -8.34 -7.89 -0.84
N SER A 26 -7.27 -7.97 -0.05
CA SER A 26 -6.52 -6.79 0.39
C SER A 26 -5.82 -6.08 -0.76
N THR A 27 -5.26 -6.83 -1.71
CA THR A 27 -4.63 -6.28 -2.92
C THR A 27 -5.65 -5.51 -3.76
N LEU A 28 -6.87 -6.02 -3.90
CA LEU A 28 -7.95 -5.33 -4.60
C LEU A 28 -8.32 -4.00 -3.92
N VAL A 29 -8.46 -4.00 -2.59
CA VAL A 29 -8.75 -2.77 -1.82
C VAL A 29 -7.62 -1.76 -1.97
N ALA A 30 -6.36 -2.20 -1.86
CA ALA A 30 -5.20 -1.34 -2.05
C ALA A 30 -5.14 -0.77 -3.47
N ALA A 31 -5.38 -1.59 -4.49
CA ALA A 31 -5.41 -1.15 -5.88
C ALA A 31 -6.53 -0.13 -6.14
N TYR A 32 -7.72 -0.33 -5.57
CA TYR A 32 -8.81 0.64 -5.62
C TYR A 32 -8.42 1.96 -4.94
N ALA A 33 -7.80 1.90 -3.77
CA ALA A 33 -7.37 3.09 -3.03
C ALA A 33 -6.29 3.90 -3.76
N ILE A 34 -5.40 3.24 -4.50
CA ILE A 34 -4.36 3.90 -5.31
C ILE A 34 -4.95 4.45 -6.62
N SER A 35 -5.82 3.68 -7.27
CA SER A 35 -6.26 3.95 -8.65
C SER A 35 -7.41 4.95 -8.73
N VAL A 36 -8.24 5.04 -7.70
CA VAL A 36 -9.42 5.89 -7.71
C VAL A 36 -9.15 7.15 -6.88
N PRO A 37 -9.31 8.36 -7.44
CA PRO A 37 -9.19 9.61 -6.69
C PRO A 37 -10.22 9.67 -5.55
N MET A 38 -9.81 10.16 -4.37
CA MET A 38 -10.69 10.26 -3.19
C MET A 38 -12.01 11.00 -3.45
N GLN A 39 -12.03 11.93 -4.40
CA GLN A 39 -13.24 12.69 -4.77
C GLN A 39 -14.31 11.82 -5.45
N THR A 40 -13.97 10.61 -5.87
CA THR A 40 -14.80 9.72 -6.70
C THR A 40 -15.01 8.33 -6.09
N TRP A 41 -14.74 8.16 -4.80
CA TRP A 41 -14.98 6.87 -4.10
C TRP A 41 -16.47 6.63 -3.87
N GLU A 42 -17.18 6.23 -4.91
CA GLU A 42 -18.61 5.90 -4.86
C GLU A 42 -18.87 4.44 -4.49
N PHE A 43 -17.92 3.54 -4.78
CA PHE A 43 -18.09 2.11 -4.51
C PHE A 43 -17.61 1.73 -3.10
N PRO A 44 -18.47 1.08 -2.27
CA PRO A 44 -18.11 0.66 -0.93
C PRO A 44 -17.25 -0.62 -0.96
N ILE A 45 -15.99 -0.49 -1.38
CA ILE A 45 -15.09 -1.63 -1.61
C ILE A 45 -14.85 -2.46 -0.34
N LEU A 46 -14.68 -1.83 0.82
CA LEU A 46 -14.45 -2.53 2.10
C LEU A 46 -15.67 -3.37 2.52
N PRO A 47 -16.89 -2.80 2.61
CA PRO A 47 -18.10 -3.59 2.85
C PRO A 47 -18.33 -4.69 1.79
N TRP A 48 -18.03 -4.42 0.53
CA TRP A 48 -18.16 -5.41 -0.55
C TRP A 48 -17.20 -6.59 -0.39
N VAL A 49 -15.95 -6.32 -0.03
CA VAL A 49 -14.96 -7.38 0.23
C VAL A 49 -15.38 -8.24 1.40
N ARG A 50 -15.83 -7.64 2.51
CA ARG A 50 -16.38 -8.38 3.64
C ARG A 50 -17.57 -9.24 3.23
N PHE A 51 -18.49 -8.70 2.44
CA PHE A 51 -19.63 -9.44 1.93
C PHE A 51 -19.20 -10.63 1.04
N ALA A 52 -18.24 -10.42 0.15
CA ALA A 52 -17.79 -11.43 -0.82
C ALA A 52 -16.93 -12.55 -0.18
N THR A 53 -16.17 -12.23 0.86
CA THR A 53 -15.13 -13.11 1.40
C THR A 53 -15.36 -13.55 2.84
N SER A 54 -16.29 -12.94 3.56
CA SER A 54 -16.53 -13.10 5.01
C SER A 54 -15.33 -12.77 5.91
N TYR A 55 -14.25 -12.19 5.37
CA TYR A 55 -13.13 -11.72 6.17
C TYR A 55 -13.51 -10.48 6.99
N ASP A 56 -12.87 -10.37 8.16
CA ASP A 56 -13.01 -9.21 9.01
C ASP A 56 -12.38 -7.98 8.34
N GLU A 57 -13.07 -6.84 8.43
CA GLU A 57 -12.60 -5.58 7.83
C GLU A 57 -11.28 -5.13 8.46
N GLU A 58 -11.08 -5.33 9.77
CA GLU A 58 -9.87 -4.90 10.46
C GLU A 58 -8.64 -5.67 9.99
N GLU A 59 -8.78 -6.99 9.76
CA GLU A 59 -7.72 -7.84 9.22
C GLU A 59 -7.35 -7.43 7.78
N ILE A 60 -8.35 -7.17 6.94
CA ILE A 60 -8.14 -6.66 5.58
C ILE A 60 -7.44 -5.30 5.62
N ILE A 61 -7.87 -4.38 6.49
CA ILE A 61 -7.27 -3.05 6.62
C ILE A 61 -5.80 -3.13 7.05
N LYS A 62 -5.45 -4.01 8.01
CA LYS A 62 -4.05 -4.21 8.43
C LYS A 62 -3.16 -4.63 7.26
N ILE A 63 -3.64 -5.57 6.44
CA ILE A 63 -2.91 -6.05 5.26
C ILE A 63 -2.82 -4.92 4.22
N VAL A 64 -3.93 -4.22 3.94
CA VAL A 64 -3.96 -3.07 3.02
C VAL A 64 -2.97 -1.99 3.42
N LEU A 65 -2.93 -1.59 4.70
CA LEU A 65 -1.99 -0.60 5.19
C LEU A 65 -0.56 -1.07 5.05
N THR A 66 -0.28 -2.34 5.33
CA THR A 66 1.02 -2.93 5.10
C THR A 66 1.41 -2.84 3.63
N ILE A 67 0.52 -3.23 2.70
CA ILE A 67 0.75 -3.13 1.25
C ILE A 67 1.01 -1.67 0.84
N LEU A 68 0.18 -0.73 1.29
CA LEU A 68 0.31 0.69 0.94
C LEU A 68 1.61 1.30 1.47
N LEU A 69 2.00 1.00 2.70
CA LEU A 69 3.28 1.46 3.27
C LEU A 69 4.47 0.95 2.46
N HIS A 70 4.43 -0.31 2.02
CA HIS A 70 5.47 -0.91 1.20
C HIS A 70 5.50 -0.34 -0.21
N VAL A 71 4.35 -0.18 -0.86
CA VAL A 71 4.25 0.31 -2.25
C VAL A 71 4.60 1.79 -2.33
N LEU A 72 4.17 2.60 -1.36
CA LEU A 72 4.36 4.05 -1.37
C LEU A 72 5.72 4.49 -0.81
N LYS A 73 6.54 3.58 -0.26
CA LYS A 73 7.88 3.81 0.32
C LYS A 73 8.12 5.27 0.77
N PRO A 74 7.50 5.72 1.88
CA PRO A 74 7.63 7.12 2.32
C PRO A 74 9.07 7.55 2.67
N ASP A 75 10.01 6.62 2.81
CA ASP A 75 11.42 6.91 3.13
C ASP A 75 12.24 7.49 1.97
N GLU A 76 11.84 7.30 0.70
CA GLU A 76 12.55 7.90 -0.45
C GLU A 76 12.17 9.37 -0.69
N ILE A 77 11.09 9.85 -0.07
CA ILE A 77 10.66 11.25 -0.20
C ILE A 77 11.57 12.19 0.61
N LYS A 78 12.38 11.67 1.55
CA LYS A 78 13.30 12.50 2.35
C LYS A 78 14.69 12.72 1.74
N GLU A 79 15.06 12.06 0.64
CA GLU A 79 16.39 12.21 0.04
C GLU A 79 16.47 13.08 -1.22
N LYS A 80 15.35 13.57 -1.75
CA LYS A 80 15.35 14.49 -2.91
C LYS A 80 15.20 15.98 -2.59
N ASP A 81 15.26 16.36 -1.32
CA ASP A 81 15.35 17.77 -0.90
C ASP A 81 16.70 18.09 -0.22
N LYS A 82 17.76 17.42 -0.67
CA LYS A 82 19.15 17.82 -0.42
C LYS A 82 19.82 18.23 -1.73
N GLY A 83 19.11 19.06 -2.49
CA GLY A 83 19.70 19.86 -3.56
C GLY A 83 20.68 20.87 -2.96
N SER A 84 21.98 20.56 -3.07
CA SER A 84 23.08 21.50 -3.30
C SER A 84 22.87 22.94 -2.77
N PHE A 85 23.22 23.20 -1.51
CA PHE A 85 23.71 24.52 -1.13
C PHE A 85 25.23 24.52 -1.30
N ASP A 86 25.69 24.91 -2.49
CA ASP A 86 27.10 25.19 -2.76
C ASP A 86 27.47 26.52 -2.11
N ALA A 87 28.08 26.45 -0.92
CA ALA A 87 28.56 27.61 -0.18
C ALA A 87 29.96 28.06 -0.65
N ARG A 88 30.21 28.15 -1.96
CA ARG A 88 31.48 28.65 -2.53
C ARG A 88 31.33 29.73 -3.60
N CYS A 89 30.31 30.57 -3.49
CA CYS A 89 30.23 31.81 -4.27
C CYS A 89 29.86 33.01 -3.37
N LEU A 90 30.60 33.21 -2.27
CA LEU A 90 30.71 34.50 -1.59
C LEU A 90 32.11 34.63 -0.97
N SER A 91 33.10 34.92 -1.83
CA SER A 91 34.29 35.76 -1.56
C SER A 91 35.26 35.68 -2.73
#